data_AF-A0A6A4GF34-F1
#
_entry.id   AF-A0A6A4GF34-F1
#
_cell.length_a   1.000
_cell.length_b   1.000
_cell.length_c   1.000
_cell.angle_alpha   90.00
_cell.angle_beta   90.00
_cell.angle_gamma   90.00
#
_symmetry.space_group_name_H-M   'P 1'
#
loop_
_entity.id
_entity.type
_entity.pdbx_description
1 polymer ?
#
loop_
_entity_poly.entity_id
_entity_poly.type
_entity_poly.pdbx_seq_one_letter_code
_entity_poly.pdbx_strand_id
1 'polypeptide(L)'
;CNIEVAYDSIPGSGWAVGPASDPQTSDWLFATPQWFRHAMKEIHKRWPTNKIMLSEFGFTQPFEGSRVRMRFISLQTTLIELVHYFMSYLSELLLSINEDGIPLAGAFAWAMVDNSEWTSGESARFGIQHVNYSTPMLDRTFKRSALALCEFPGSFCGIVHLPKLLMLHSGVLSSTFTVKDERAIELYELRNVGV
;
A
#
# COMPACT_ATOMS: atom_id res chain seq x y z
N CYS A 1 12.56 -5.84 24.41
CA CYS A 1 11.26 -5.21 24.08
C CYS A 1 10.76 -5.55 22.66
N ASN A 2 11.51 -6.29 21.83
CA ASN A 2 11.04 -6.77 20.52
C ASN A 2 10.98 -8.30 20.54
N ILE A 3 9.93 -8.86 21.13
CA ILE A 3 9.62 -10.28 20.95
C ILE A 3 8.85 -10.37 19.64
N GLU A 4 9.38 -11.10 18.66
CA GLU A 4 8.62 -11.45 17.45
C GLU A 4 7.43 -12.31 17.88
N VAL A 5 6.26 -11.68 18.03
CA VAL A 5 5.01 -12.41 18.27
C VAL A 5 4.46 -12.81 16.91
N ALA A 6 4.84 -14.01 16.44
CA ALA A 6 4.16 -14.62 15.32
C ALA A 6 2.72 -14.94 15.77
N TYR A 7 1.73 -14.25 15.21
CA TYR A 7 0.35 -14.70 15.34
C TYR A 7 0.25 -16.13 14.79
N ASP A 8 -0.42 -16.95 15.58
CA ASP A 8 -0.35 -18.40 15.59
C ASP A 8 -1.00 -19.03 14.35
N SER A 9 -0.31 -18.96 13.22
CA SER A 9 -0.58 -19.78 12.05
C SER A 9 0.07 -21.16 12.20
N ILE A 10 -0.14 -21.80 13.36
CA ILE A 10 0.28 -23.19 13.56
C ILE A 10 -0.37 -24.03 12.46
N PRO A 11 0.41 -24.81 11.69
CA PRO A 11 -0.14 -25.75 10.74
C PRO A 11 -1.21 -26.63 11.42
N GLY A 12 -2.46 -26.51 10.98
CA GLY A 12 -3.60 -27.23 11.55
C GLY A 12 -4.49 -26.44 12.53
N SER A 13 -4.20 -25.18 12.85
CA SER A 13 -5.07 -24.35 13.71
C SER A 13 -6.36 -23.88 13.02
N GLY A 14 -6.38 -23.88 11.68
CA GLY A 14 -7.51 -23.43 10.87
C GLY A 14 -7.61 -21.90 10.72
N TRP A 15 -6.70 -21.13 11.32
CA TRP A 15 -6.65 -19.67 11.19
C TRP A 15 -5.82 -19.24 9.98
N ALA A 16 -6.26 -18.17 9.32
CA ALA A 16 -5.50 -17.55 8.23
C ALA A 16 -4.21 -16.90 8.77
N VAL A 17 -3.16 -16.89 7.93
CA VAL A 17 -1.87 -16.26 8.25
C VAL A 17 -1.94 -14.73 8.38
N GLY A 18 -3.01 -14.13 7.87
CA GLY A 18 -3.31 -12.70 7.91
C GLY A 18 -4.63 -12.40 7.18
N PRO A 19 -5.07 -11.12 7.13
CA PRO A 19 -6.24 -10.72 6.35
C PRO A 19 -6.10 -11.11 4.88
N ALA A 20 -7.09 -11.83 4.35
CA ALA A 20 -7.13 -12.22 2.95
C ALA A 20 -7.48 -11.01 2.05
N SER A 21 -6.95 -11.03 0.84
CA SER A 21 -7.29 -10.06 -0.21
C SER A 21 -8.65 -10.38 -0.85
N ASP A 22 -8.93 -9.78 -2.02
CA ASP A 22 -10.13 -10.07 -2.79
C ASP A 22 -10.21 -11.57 -3.14
N PRO A 23 -11.41 -12.19 -3.20
CA PRO A 23 -11.55 -13.59 -3.60
C PRO A 23 -10.86 -13.97 -4.91
N GLN A 24 -10.65 -13.00 -5.82
CA GLN A 24 -9.96 -13.21 -7.09
C GLN A 24 -8.43 -13.30 -6.96
N THR A 25 -7.87 -13.00 -5.79
CA THR A 25 -6.43 -13.04 -5.48
C THR A 25 -6.12 -13.71 -4.13
N SER A 26 -7.14 -14.08 -3.35
CA SER A 26 -7.00 -14.61 -1.99
C SER A 26 -6.38 -16.02 -1.92
N ASP A 27 -6.20 -16.68 -3.07
CA ASP A 27 -5.48 -17.95 -3.13
C ASP A 27 -3.97 -17.77 -2.85
N TRP A 28 -3.43 -16.56 -3.05
CA TRP A 28 -2.00 -16.28 -2.92
C TRP A 28 -1.65 -15.00 -2.17
N LEU A 29 -2.59 -14.05 -2.01
CA LEU A 29 -2.32 -12.75 -1.42
C LEU A 29 -2.99 -12.58 -0.04
N PHE A 30 -2.15 -12.41 0.99
CA PHE A 30 -2.55 -12.14 2.37
C PHE A 30 -1.73 -10.99 2.94
N ALA A 31 -2.36 -10.11 3.71
CA ALA A 31 -1.68 -9.05 4.42
C ALA A 31 -0.87 -9.64 5.58
N THR A 32 0.46 -9.72 5.41
CA THR A 32 1.37 -10.41 6.35
C THR A 32 2.58 -9.53 6.72
N PRO A 33 2.39 -8.25 7.10
CA PRO A 33 3.48 -7.32 7.39
C PRO A 33 4.42 -7.84 8.49
N GLN A 34 3.89 -8.57 9.48
CA GLN A 34 4.65 -9.11 10.61
C GLN A 34 5.81 -10.04 10.21
N TRP A 35 5.77 -10.62 9.00
CA TRP A 35 6.82 -11.50 8.49
C TRP A 35 7.87 -10.76 7.64
N PHE A 36 7.62 -9.50 7.29
CA PHE A 36 8.44 -8.74 6.35
C PHE A 36 9.89 -8.62 6.82
N ARG A 37 10.11 -8.16 8.05
CA ARG A 37 11.46 -8.00 8.62
C ARG A 37 12.25 -9.30 8.63
N HIS A 38 11.61 -10.40 9.03
CA HIS A 38 12.22 -11.72 9.01
C HIS A 38 12.63 -12.13 7.60
N ALA A 39 11.73 -11.99 6.62
CA ALA A 39 12.01 -12.30 5.23
C ALA A 39 13.17 -11.47 4.67
N MET A 40 13.21 -10.17 4.96
CA MET A 40 14.29 -9.30 4.50
C MET A 40 15.64 -9.66 5.12
N LYS A 41 15.69 -10.03 6.41
CA LYS A 41 16.89 -10.54 7.08
C LYS A 41 17.41 -11.80 6.40
N GLU A 42 16.54 -12.78 6.11
CA GLU A 42 16.96 -14.02 5.47
C GLU A 42 17.38 -13.83 4.01
N ILE A 43 16.68 -12.97 3.24
CA ILE A 43 17.09 -12.59 1.88
C ILE A 43 18.48 -11.97 1.89
N HIS A 44 18.70 -10.97 2.75
CA HIS A 44 19.98 -10.26 2.80
C HIS A 44 21.13 -11.15 3.29
N LYS A 45 20.87 -12.02 4.27
CA LYS A 45 21.83 -13.02 4.75
C LYS A 45 22.22 -14.02 3.65
N ARG A 46 21.26 -14.44 2.82
CA ARG A 46 21.49 -15.38 1.72
C ARG A 46 22.19 -14.73 0.54
N TRP A 47 21.84 -13.49 0.22
CA TRP A 47 22.42 -12.68 -0.85
C TRP A 47 22.83 -11.31 -0.32
N PRO A 48 24.03 -11.19 0.28
CA PRO A 48 24.51 -9.92 0.79
C PRO A 48 24.70 -8.90 -0.34
N THR A 49 24.05 -7.75 -0.21
CA THR A 49 24.15 -6.63 -1.16
C THR A 49 24.23 -5.31 -0.41
N ASN A 50 24.68 -4.25 -1.06
CA ASN A 50 24.71 -2.91 -0.47
C ASN A 50 23.41 -2.10 -0.72
N LYS A 51 22.45 -2.69 -1.44
CA LYS A 51 21.22 -2.02 -1.87
C LYS A 51 20.16 -3.05 -2.24
N ILE A 52 18.95 -2.88 -1.69
CA ILE A 52 17.77 -3.68 -2.00
C ILE A 52 16.60 -2.72 -2.32
N MET A 53 15.84 -3.02 -3.37
CA MET A 53 14.59 -2.32 -3.66
C MET A 53 13.43 -3.28 -3.42
N LEU A 54 12.39 -2.82 -2.72
CA LEU A 54 11.11 -3.53 -2.72
C LEU A 54 10.40 -3.19 -4.03
N SER A 55 10.61 -4.04 -5.03
CA SER A 55 10.17 -3.78 -6.41
C SER A 55 8.66 -3.75 -6.57
N GLU A 56 7.92 -4.51 -5.75
CA GLU A 56 6.46 -4.52 -5.75
C GLU A 56 5.94 -4.88 -4.35
N PHE A 57 4.93 -4.15 -3.91
CA PHE A 57 4.04 -4.55 -2.83
C PHE A 57 2.68 -3.89 -3.03
N GLY A 58 1.60 -4.61 -2.80
CA GLY A 58 0.26 -4.18 -3.18
C GLY A 58 -0.81 -5.09 -2.62
N PHE A 59 -2.04 -4.60 -2.59
CA PHE A 59 -3.17 -5.33 -2.08
C PHE A 59 -4.42 -5.03 -2.88
N THR A 60 -5.31 -6.01 -3.01
CA THR A 60 -6.64 -5.81 -3.58
C THR A 60 -7.65 -5.74 -2.46
N GLN A 61 -8.39 -4.64 -2.37
CA GLN A 61 -9.47 -4.53 -1.41
C GLN A 61 -10.59 -5.53 -1.77
N PRO A 62 -11.09 -6.34 -0.81
CA PRO A 62 -12.17 -7.27 -1.07
C PRO A 62 -13.42 -6.62 -1.68
N PHE A 63 -13.90 -7.26 -2.75
CA PHE A 63 -15.07 -6.94 -3.54
C PHE A 63 -15.05 -5.54 -4.14
N GLU A 64 -13.88 -4.92 -4.31
CA GLU A 64 -13.79 -3.57 -4.88
C GLU A 64 -14.30 -3.53 -6.32
N GLY A 65 -14.00 -4.56 -7.13
CA GLY A 65 -14.48 -4.67 -8.50
C GLY A 65 -16.02 -4.72 -8.64
N SER A 66 -16.72 -5.11 -7.58
CA SER A 66 -18.19 -5.20 -7.55
C SER A 66 -18.87 -3.91 -7.04
N ARG A 67 -18.10 -2.88 -6.68
CA ARG A 67 -18.66 -1.62 -6.16
C ARG A 67 -19.13 -0.72 -7.30
N VAL A 68 -20.37 -0.25 -7.20
CA VAL A 68 -20.99 0.59 -8.24
C VAL A 68 -20.88 2.09 -7.95
N ARG A 69 -20.82 2.48 -6.67
CA ARG A 69 -20.77 3.90 -6.28
C ARG A 69 -19.35 4.31 -5.92
N MET A 70 -18.88 5.39 -6.55
CA MET A 70 -17.54 5.96 -6.30
C MET A 70 -17.25 6.27 -4.84
N ARG A 71 -18.26 6.67 -4.06
CA ARG A 71 -18.10 6.91 -2.62
C ARG A 71 -17.56 5.68 -1.87
N PHE A 72 -17.90 4.46 -2.30
CA PHE A 72 -17.39 3.23 -1.70
C PHE A 72 -16.02 2.79 -2.26
N ILE A 73 -15.50 3.49 -3.26
CA ILE A 73 -14.20 3.22 -3.89
C ILE A 73 -13.18 4.30 -3.48
N SER A 74 -13.62 5.51 -3.10
CA SER A 74 -12.71 6.61 -2.76
C SER A 74 -12.61 6.90 -1.26
N LEU A 75 -13.54 6.43 -0.42
CA LEU A 75 -13.54 6.76 1.01
C LEU A 75 -12.66 5.84 1.86
N GLN A 76 -12.07 6.44 2.90
CA GLN A 76 -11.26 5.75 3.92
C GLN A 76 -12.01 4.61 4.61
N THR A 77 -13.30 4.79 4.91
CA THR A 77 -14.12 3.78 5.60
C THR A 77 -14.29 2.50 4.80
N THR A 78 -14.20 2.56 3.47
CA THR A 78 -14.38 1.41 2.58
C THR A 78 -13.06 0.84 2.03
N LEU A 79 -11.95 1.56 2.20
CA LEU A 79 -10.61 1.15 1.78
C LEU A 79 -9.64 0.97 2.96
N ILE A 80 -10.18 0.73 4.15
CA ILE A 80 -9.38 0.64 5.36
C ILE A 80 -8.32 -0.47 5.26
N GLU A 81 -8.64 -1.59 4.62
CA GLU A 81 -7.70 -2.71 4.46
C GLU A 81 -6.55 -2.35 3.53
N LEU A 82 -6.83 -1.71 2.39
CA LEU A 82 -5.78 -1.28 1.45
C LEU A 82 -4.85 -0.24 2.09
N VAL A 83 -5.41 0.74 2.80
CA VAL A 83 -4.60 1.74 3.52
C VAL A 83 -3.78 1.08 4.63
N HIS A 84 -4.41 0.22 5.43
CA HIS A 84 -3.75 -0.49 6.53
C HIS A 84 -2.62 -1.41 6.02
N TYR A 85 -2.83 -2.10 4.89
CA TYR A 85 -1.79 -2.87 4.22
C TYR A 85 -0.58 -1.99 3.89
N PHE A 86 -0.77 -0.87 3.18
CA PHE A 86 0.35 -0.01 2.82
C PHE A 86 1.08 0.54 4.04
N MET A 87 0.33 1.03 5.04
CA MET A 87 0.94 1.63 6.24
C MET A 87 1.70 0.59 7.08
N SER A 88 1.17 -0.63 7.21
CA SER A 88 1.85 -1.70 7.96
C SER A 88 3.13 -2.17 7.28
N TYR A 89 3.12 -2.41 5.96
CA TYR A 89 4.33 -2.80 5.23
C TYR A 89 5.38 -1.69 5.19
N LEU A 90 4.97 -0.43 5.03
CA LEU A 90 5.91 0.69 5.07
C LEU A 90 6.52 0.89 6.47
N SER A 91 5.76 0.61 7.54
CA SER A 91 6.29 0.62 8.90
C SER A 91 7.34 -0.48 9.10
N GLU A 92 7.09 -1.70 8.64
CA GLU A 92 8.04 -2.81 8.73
C GLU A 92 9.27 -2.60 7.85
N LEU A 93 9.11 -1.97 6.68
CA LEU A 93 10.22 -1.52 5.84
C LEU A 93 11.10 -0.51 6.58
N LEU A 94 10.48 0.46 7.26
CA LEU A 94 11.20 1.46 8.03
C LEU A 94 11.96 0.83 9.22
N LEU A 95 11.34 -0.12 9.92
CA LEU A 95 12.00 -0.87 10.99
C LEU A 95 13.14 -1.75 10.44
N SER A 96 12.97 -2.35 9.26
CA SER A 96 14.04 -3.13 8.61
C SER A 96 15.28 -2.27 8.32
N ILE A 97 15.08 -1.01 7.93
CA ILE A 97 16.18 -0.06 7.69
C ILE A 97 16.85 0.34 9.01
N ASN A 98 16.07 0.81 9.98
CA ASN A 98 16.60 1.48 11.17
C ASN A 98 17.04 0.51 12.27
N GLU A 99 16.34 -0.60 12.46
CA GLU A 99 16.56 -1.54 13.56
C GLU A 99 17.37 -2.77 13.12
N ASP A 100 17.15 -3.25 11.89
CA ASP A 100 17.80 -4.47 11.38
C ASP A 100 19.00 -4.17 10.46
N GLY A 101 19.21 -2.91 10.08
CA GLY A 101 20.32 -2.50 9.20
C GLY A 101 20.22 -3.05 7.77
N ILE A 102 19.02 -3.45 7.32
CA ILE A 102 18.82 -3.94 5.96
C ILE A 102 18.97 -2.76 4.98
N PRO A 103 19.78 -2.89 3.91
CA PRO A 103 20.07 -1.79 2.99
C PRO A 103 18.93 -1.55 1.97
N LEU A 104 17.70 -1.41 2.46
CA LEU A 104 16.53 -1.06 1.66
C LEU A 104 16.61 0.40 1.20
N ALA A 105 16.52 0.61 -0.10
CA ALA A 105 16.70 1.91 -0.74
C ALA A 105 15.41 2.53 -1.30
N GLY A 106 14.29 1.81 -1.21
CA GLY A 106 12.98 2.30 -1.63
C GLY A 106 12.00 1.17 -1.87
N ALA A 107 10.76 1.56 -2.14
CA ALA A 107 9.66 0.66 -2.42
C ALA A 107 8.79 1.19 -3.56
N PHE A 108 8.20 0.27 -4.32
CA PHE A 108 7.24 0.60 -5.36
C PHE A 108 5.89 -0.05 -5.08
N ALA A 109 4.86 0.79 -4.94
CA ALA A 109 3.50 0.32 -4.74
C ALA A 109 2.92 -0.24 -6.05
N TRP A 110 2.48 -1.49 -6.00
CA TRP A 110 1.66 -2.11 -7.05
C TRP A 110 0.18 -1.85 -6.72
N ALA A 111 -0.56 -1.08 -7.50
CA ALA A 111 -0.19 -0.39 -8.74
C ALA A 111 -0.61 1.09 -8.72
N MET A 112 -0.05 1.89 -9.65
CA MET A 112 -0.41 3.30 -9.77
C MET A 112 -1.90 3.51 -10.10
N VAL A 113 -2.46 2.63 -10.93
CA VAL A 113 -3.85 2.64 -11.41
C VAL A 113 -4.40 1.22 -11.37
N ASP A 114 -5.73 1.09 -11.26
CA ASP A 114 -6.39 -0.19 -11.55
C ASP A 114 -5.99 -0.64 -12.96
N ASN A 115 -5.68 -1.92 -13.11
CA ASN A 115 -5.18 -2.48 -14.36
C ASN A 115 -5.79 -3.87 -14.60
N SER A 116 -5.41 -4.52 -15.70
CA SER A 116 -5.82 -5.90 -16.01
C SER A 116 -4.84 -6.87 -15.36
N GLU A 117 -5.27 -7.50 -14.27
CA GLU A 117 -4.46 -8.42 -13.46
C GLU A 117 -4.51 -9.84 -14.03
N TRP A 118 -3.73 -10.08 -15.09
CA TRP A 118 -3.52 -11.41 -15.67
C TRP A 118 -4.84 -12.21 -15.84
N THR A 119 -4.94 -13.36 -15.20
CA THR A 119 -6.12 -14.25 -15.24
C THR A 119 -7.31 -13.72 -14.46
N SER A 120 -7.08 -12.84 -13.48
CA SER A 120 -8.14 -12.17 -12.70
C SER A 120 -8.75 -10.99 -13.47
N GLY A 121 -8.14 -10.60 -14.61
CA GLY A 121 -8.62 -9.55 -15.48
C GLY A 121 -8.81 -8.23 -14.74
N GLU A 122 -9.87 -7.51 -15.06
CA GLU A 122 -10.18 -6.23 -14.42
C GLU A 122 -10.93 -6.39 -13.09
N SER A 123 -11.24 -7.61 -12.64
CA SER A 123 -11.99 -7.77 -11.37
C SER A 123 -11.15 -7.44 -10.14
N ALA A 124 -9.85 -7.73 -10.19
CA ALA A 124 -8.88 -7.40 -9.16
C ALA A 124 -8.45 -5.92 -9.27
N ARG A 125 -8.53 -5.18 -8.17
CA ARG A 125 -8.26 -3.73 -8.13
C ARG A 125 -7.04 -3.44 -7.26
N PHE A 126 -5.85 -3.43 -7.86
CA PHE A 126 -4.59 -3.09 -7.18
C PHE A 126 -4.26 -1.60 -7.15
N GLY A 127 -4.97 -0.79 -7.95
CA GLY A 127 -4.63 0.61 -8.13
C GLY A 127 -4.75 1.41 -6.85
N ILE A 128 -3.81 2.32 -6.62
CA ILE A 128 -4.02 3.46 -5.70
C ILE A 128 -4.89 4.55 -6.35
N GLN A 129 -5.14 4.44 -7.65
CA GLN A 129 -6.13 5.20 -8.39
C GLN A 129 -7.16 4.24 -8.99
N HIS A 130 -8.43 4.58 -8.82
CA HIS A 130 -9.51 3.90 -9.50
C HIS A 130 -9.52 4.25 -10.98
N VAL A 131 -9.78 3.26 -11.85
CA VAL A 131 -10.03 3.47 -13.28
C VAL A 131 -11.48 3.11 -13.58
N ASN A 132 -12.20 4.03 -14.22
CA ASN A 132 -13.56 3.78 -14.67
C ASN A 132 -13.57 3.11 -16.05
N TYR A 133 -13.69 1.78 -16.07
CA TYR A 133 -13.76 0.96 -17.30
C TYR A 133 -15.06 1.14 -18.09
N SER A 134 -16.06 1.83 -17.52
CA SER A 134 -17.32 2.09 -18.23
C SER A 134 -17.23 3.32 -19.13
N THR A 135 -16.22 4.19 -18.96
CA THR A 135 -16.04 5.36 -19.82
C THR A 135 -14.97 5.10 -20.88
N PRO A 136 -15.18 5.56 -22.12
CA PRO A 136 -14.19 5.37 -23.19
C PRO A 136 -12.87 6.10 -22.91
N MET A 137 -12.87 7.08 -22.01
CA MET A 137 -11.68 7.85 -21.62
C MET A 137 -10.89 7.19 -20.47
N LEU A 138 -11.43 6.14 -19.85
CA LEU A 138 -10.85 5.47 -18.68
C LEU A 138 -10.53 6.48 -17.57
N ASP A 139 -11.54 7.23 -17.13
CA ASP A 139 -11.34 8.31 -16.15
C ASP A 139 -10.73 7.78 -14.85
N ARG A 140 -9.79 8.54 -14.27
CA ARG A 140 -9.08 8.14 -13.06
C ARG A 140 -9.56 8.93 -11.85
N THR A 141 -9.60 8.30 -10.69
CA THR A 141 -9.89 8.96 -9.42
C THR A 141 -8.95 8.46 -8.34
N PHE A 142 -8.32 9.37 -7.59
CA PHE A 142 -7.48 8.98 -6.46
C PHE A 142 -8.28 8.24 -5.41
N LYS A 143 -7.74 7.08 -4.99
CA LYS A 143 -8.23 6.38 -3.80
C LYS A 143 -7.56 6.98 -2.57
N ARG A 144 -8.13 6.72 -1.40
CA ARG A 144 -7.54 7.16 -0.13
C ARG A 144 -6.13 6.62 0.10
N SER A 145 -5.80 5.43 -0.44
CA SER A 145 -4.45 4.87 -0.40
C SER A 145 -3.41 5.74 -1.12
N ALA A 146 -3.75 6.40 -2.23
CA ALA A 146 -2.84 7.33 -2.89
C ALA A 146 -2.51 8.53 -1.99
N LEU A 147 -3.50 9.06 -1.28
CA LEU A 147 -3.31 10.15 -0.33
C LEU A 147 -2.45 9.72 0.87
N ALA A 148 -2.76 8.56 1.46
CA ALA A 148 -2.01 8.01 2.59
C ALA A 148 -0.53 7.76 2.23
N LEU A 149 -0.27 7.24 1.03
CA LEU A 149 1.09 7.06 0.51
C LEU A 149 1.83 8.38 0.28
N CYS A 150 1.12 9.45 -0.10
CA CYS A 150 1.69 10.79 -0.25
C CYS A 150 1.98 11.45 1.11
N GLU A 151 1.12 11.22 2.11
CA GLU A 151 1.26 11.75 3.47
C GLU A 151 2.38 11.05 4.24
N PHE A 152 2.58 9.75 4.02
CA PHE A 152 3.51 8.91 4.78
C PHE A 152 4.93 9.49 4.90
N PRO A 153 5.62 9.89 3.80
CA PRO A 153 6.95 10.51 3.92
C PRO A 153 6.97 11.84 4.68
N GLY A 154 5.87 12.62 4.60
CA GLY A 154 5.75 13.92 5.26
C GLY A 154 5.65 13.82 6.79
N SER A 155 5.11 12.72 7.29
CA SER A 155 4.96 12.44 8.72
C SER A 155 6.30 12.16 9.44
N PHE A 156 7.40 11.96 8.71
CA PHE A 156 8.73 11.66 9.27
C PHE A 156 9.72 12.83 9.16
N CYS A 157 9.23 14.06 9.16
CA CYS A 157 10.05 15.27 9.15
C CYS A 157 11.03 15.29 10.34
N GLY A 158 12.29 14.89 10.10
CA GLY A 158 13.43 15.13 11.00
C GLY A 158 14.09 13.92 11.66
N ILE A 159 13.55 12.70 11.58
CA ILE A 159 14.10 11.53 12.29
C ILE A 159 14.67 10.46 11.37
N VAL A 160 14.25 10.40 10.09
CA VAL A 160 14.67 9.31 9.20
C VAL A 160 15.13 9.87 7.85
N HIS A 161 16.35 9.51 7.46
CA HIS A 161 16.82 9.63 6.08
C HIS A 161 16.19 8.49 5.26
N LEU A 162 14.86 8.54 5.06
CA LEU A 162 14.25 7.73 4.00
C LEU A 162 14.87 8.22 2.69
N PRO A 163 15.54 7.37 1.90
CA PRO A 163 15.81 7.73 0.52
C PRO A 163 14.46 8.13 -0.11
N LYS A 164 14.45 9.30 -0.75
CA LYS A 164 13.30 10.10 -1.23
C LYS A 164 12.28 9.40 -2.15
N LEU A 165 12.15 8.08 -2.16
CA LEU A 165 11.61 7.33 -3.26
C LEU A 165 10.60 6.28 -2.79
N LEU A 166 9.37 6.73 -2.54
CA LEU A 166 8.22 5.93 -2.94
C LEU A 166 8.03 6.21 -4.44
N MET A 167 8.31 5.22 -5.28
CA MET A 167 8.12 5.35 -6.73
C MET A 167 6.92 4.53 -7.16
N LEU A 168 6.10 5.05 -8.05
CA LEU A 168 5.01 4.29 -8.65
C LEU A 168 5.54 3.65 -9.94
N HIS A 169 5.26 2.35 -10.14
CA HIS A 169 5.82 1.53 -11.23
C HIS A 169 5.48 2.05 -12.65
N SER A 170 4.69 3.12 -12.79
CA SER A 170 4.35 3.73 -14.08
C SER A 170 4.52 5.25 -14.14
N GLY A 171 5.30 5.87 -13.24
CA GLY A 171 5.59 7.30 -13.34
C GLY A 171 6.29 7.87 -12.12
N VAL A 172 7.35 8.64 -12.36
CA VAL A 172 8.07 9.43 -11.36
C VAL A 172 7.20 10.65 -11.01
N LEU A 173 6.54 10.66 -9.85
CA LEU A 173 6.13 11.91 -9.22
C LEU A 173 7.36 12.55 -8.58
N SER A 174 8.22 13.13 -9.42
CA SER A 174 9.21 14.10 -8.98
C SER A 174 8.57 15.47 -9.11
N SER A 175 7.97 15.93 -8.02
CA SER A 175 7.97 17.34 -7.67
C SER A 175 7.80 17.43 -6.16
N THR A 176 8.63 18.26 -5.55
CA THR A 176 8.43 18.76 -4.19
C THR A 176 7.00 19.27 -4.04
N PHE A 177 6.13 18.46 -3.44
CA PHE A 177 4.86 18.95 -2.89
C PHE A 177 5.13 19.35 -1.44
N THR A 178 5.70 20.54 -1.25
CA THR A 178 5.54 21.22 0.04
C THR A 178 4.07 21.60 0.15
N VAL A 179 3.31 20.86 0.97
CA VAL A 179 2.01 21.30 1.46
C VAL A 179 2.27 22.57 2.28
N LYS A 180 2.16 23.73 1.65
CA LYS A 180 2.24 25.04 2.30
C LYS A 180 0.87 25.57 2.75
N ASP A 181 -0.17 24.77 2.61
CA ASP A 181 -1.52 25.21 2.96
C ASP A 181 -2.34 24.06 3.57
N GLU A 182 -2.50 24.11 4.89
CA GLU A 182 -3.35 23.21 5.67
C GLU A 182 -4.83 23.30 5.24
N ARG A 183 -5.20 24.30 4.42
CA ARG A 183 -6.57 24.53 3.93
C ARG A 183 -7.04 23.58 2.82
N ALA A 184 -6.14 22.82 2.20
CA ALA A 184 -6.53 21.89 1.12
C ALA A 184 -7.28 20.65 1.66
N ILE A 185 -7.05 20.27 2.92
CA ILE A 185 -7.73 19.14 3.57
C ILE A 185 -9.15 19.57 4.02
N GLU A 186 -9.31 20.78 4.56
CA GLU A 186 -10.62 21.33 4.95
C GLU A 186 -11.59 21.51 3.78
N LEU A 187 -11.10 21.88 2.60
CA LEU A 187 -11.97 22.10 1.43
C LEU A 187 -12.56 20.81 0.85
N TYR A 188 -11.97 19.64 1.12
CA TYR A 188 -12.53 18.35 0.70
C TYR A 188 -13.59 17.81 1.68
N GLU A 189 -13.44 18.09 2.98
CA GLU A 189 -14.45 17.77 3.99
C GLU A 189 -15.66 18.72 3.89
N LEU A 190 -15.44 20.02 3.69
CA LEU A 190 -16.52 21.02 3.66
C LEU A 190 -17.37 20.99 2.37
N ARG A 191 -16.91 20.39 1.27
CA ARG A 191 -17.73 20.19 0.06
C ARG A 191 -18.60 18.93 0.06
N ASN A 192 -18.42 18.02 1.02
CA ASN A 192 -19.17 16.77 1.10
C ASN A 192 -20.12 16.67 2.30
N VAL A 193 -20.13 17.67 3.19
CA VAL A 193 -21.17 17.87 4.21
C VAL A 193 -22.12 18.96 3.73
N GLY A 194 -22.84 18.67 2.65
CA GLY A 194 -24.01 19.44 2.22
C GLY A 194 -25.29 18.76 2.70
N VAL A 195 -25.66 19.04 3.95
CA VAL A 195 -27.04 19.08 4.46
C VAL A 195 -27.15 20.35 5.29
#